data_AF-A0A370E1V9-F1
#
_entry.id   AF-A0A370E1V9-F1
#
_cell.length_a   1.000
_cell.length_b   1.000
_cell.length_c   1.000
_cell.angle_alpha   90.00
_cell.angle_beta   90.00
_cell.angle_gamma   90.00
#
_symmetry.space_group_name_H-M   'P 1'
#
loop_
_entity.id
_entity.type
_entity.pdbx_description
1 polymer ?
#
loop_
_entity_poly.entity_id
_entity_poly.type
_entity_poly.pdbx_seq_one_letter_code
_entity_poly.pdbx_strand_id
1 'polypeptide(L)' 'MRPSTLKTGAKLRITTALGVDTYTAFFVRRQPAKAGRKAVNHLRSPDFANLDSSDEIGSFVMSDYDLSRRGEIV' A
#
# COMPACT_ATOMS: atom_id res chain seq x y z
N MET A 1 -0.91 11.77 2.93
CA MET A 1 -2.35 11.39 2.90
C MET A 1 -2.82 10.81 4.25
N ARG A 2 -4.14 10.66 4.50
CA ARG A 2 -4.69 9.95 5.67
C ARG A 2 -5.14 8.53 5.27
N PRO A 3 -4.43 7.45 5.67
CA PRO A 3 -4.81 6.08 5.31
C PRO A 3 -6.20 5.65 5.80
N SER A 4 -6.65 6.20 6.92
CA SER A 4 -7.96 5.88 7.51
C SER A 4 -9.16 6.35 6.67
N THR A 5 -8.96 7.25 5.71
CA THR A 5 -10.04 7.75 4.83
C THR A 5 -10.06 7.06 3.47
N LEU A 6 -9.18 6.07 3.25
CA LEU A 6 -9.13 5.34 2.00
C LEU A 6 -10.31 4.38 1.83
N LYS A 7 -10.87 4.38 0.62
CA LYS A 7 -11.90 3.44 0.20
C LYS A 7 -11.25 2.28 -0.55
N THR A 8 -11.78 1.08 -0.37
CA THR A 8 -11.39 -0.10 -1.15
C THR A 8 -11.51 0.20 -2.65
N GLY A 9 -10.47 -0.17 -3.40
CA GLY A 9 -10.32 0.12 -4.83
C GLY A 9 -9.68 1.47 -5.15
N ALA A 10 -9.42 2.35 -4.16
CA ALA A 10 -8.79 3.64 -4.42
C ALA A 10 -7.42 3.46 -5.08
N LYS A 11 -7.19 4.19 -6.18
CA LYS A 11 -5.92 4.21 -6.90
C LYS A 11 -4.95 5.13 -6.18
N LEU A 12 -3.75 4.62 -5.95
CA LEU A 12 -2.67 5.29 -5.26
C LEU A 12 -1.44 5.33 -6.16
N ARG A 13 -0.71 6.44 -6.12
CA ARG A 13 0.68 6.50 -6.56
C ARG A 13 1.56 6.39 -5.33
N ILE A 14 2.52 5.48 -5.35
CA ILE A 14 3.41 5.22 -4.22
C ILE A 14 4.85 5.44 -4.65
N THR A 15 5.53 6.34 -3.95
CA THR A 15 6.96 6.57 -4.14
C THR A 15 7.77 5.49 -3.42
N THR A 16 8.85 4.97 -4.01
CA THR A 16 9.74 3.98 -3.36
C THR A 16 10.43 4.57 -2.13
N ALA A 17 10.97 3.72 -1.24
CA ALA A 17 11.52 4.19 0.03
C ALA A 17 12.71 5.15 -0.15
N LEU A 18 13.41 5.01 -1.28
CA LEU A 18 14.55 5.84 -1.65
C LEU A 18 14.13 7.10 -2.45
N GLY A 19 12.84 7.30 -2.73
CA GLY A 19 12.36 8.47 -3.47
C GLY A 19 12.62 8.44 -4.98
N VAL A 20 13.22 7.37 -5.49
CA VAL A 20 13.74 7.30 -6.86
C VAL A 20 12.64 7.01 -7.88
N ASP A 21 11.72 6.10 -7.54
CA ASP A 21 10.70 5.60 -8.45
C ASP A 21 9.30 5.75 -7.85
N THR A 22 8.29 5.74 -8.71
CA THR A 22 6.89 5.65 -8.28
C THR A 22 6.20 4.49 -8.98
N TYR A 23 5.28 3.83 -8.29
CA TYR A 23 4.48 2.74 -8.85
C TYR A 23 3.00 2.90 -8.50
N THR A 24 2.14 2.22 -9.24
CA THR A 24 0.69 2.29 -9.03
C THR A 24 0.26 1.19 -8.07
N ALA A 25 -0.56 1.54 -7.08
CA ALA A 25 -1.16 0.57 -6.17
C ALA A 25 -2.65 0.85 -5.97
N PHE A 26 -3.39 -0.18 -5.58
CA PHE A 26 -4.80 -0.11 -5.27
C PHE A 26 -4.99 -0.47 -3.80
N PHE A 27 -5.75 0.35 -3.09
CA PHE A 27 -6.07 0.09 -1.70
C PHE A 27 -7.08 -1.05 -1.57
N VAL A 28 -6.74 -2.11 -0.84
CA VAL A 28 -7.63 -3.24 -0.62
C VAL A 28 -8.39 -3.06 0.69
N ARG A 29 -7.66 -2.96 1.81
CA ARG A 29 -8.24 -2.79 3.15
C ARG A 29 -7.20 -2.29 4.14
N ARG A 30 -7.66 -1.68 5.22
CA ARG A 30 -6.83 -1.34 6.39
C ARG A 30 -7.18 -2.24 7.55
N GLN A 31 -6.15 -2.76 8.20
CA GLN A 31 -6.25 -3.42 9.49
C GLN A 31 -5.85 -2.41 10.58
N PRO A 32 -6.78 -2.02 11.47
CA PRO A 32 -6.48 -1.12 12.58
C PRO A 32 -5.42 -1.71 13.51
N ALA A 33 -4.74 -0.83 14.25
CA ALA A 33 -3.81 -1.25 15.29
C ALA A 33 -4.54 -2.08 16.37
N LYS A 34 -3.87 -3.09 16.89
CA LYS A 34 -4.31 -3.91 18.03
C LYS A 34 -3.21 -3.89 19.09
N ALA A 35 -3.50 -4.34 20.32
CA ALA A 35 -2.49 -4.41 21.38
C ALA A 35 -1.22 -5.14 20.88
N GLY A 36 -0.08 -4.43 20.89
CA GLY A 36 1.20 -4.94 20.40
C GLY A 36 1.38 -5.00 18.87
N ARG A 37 0.42 -4.53 18.06
CA ARG A 37 0.49 -4.56 16.58
C ARG A 37 0.10 -3.22 15.96
N LYS A 38 0.97 -2.66 15.12
CA LYS A 38 0.73 -1.42 14.38
C LYS A 38 -0.37 -1.61 13.32
N ALA A 39 -1.02 -0.52 12.93
CA ALA A 39 -1.98 -0.53 11.83
C ALA A 39 -1.24 -0.80 10.50
N VAL A 40 -1.85 -1.62 9.65
CA VAL A 40 -1.29 -2.00 8.35
C VAL A 40 -2.35 -1.88 7.26
N ASN A 41 -1.91 -1.48 6.07
CA ASN A 41 -2.72 -1.30 4.89
C ASN A 41 -2.33 -2.38 3.88
N HIS A 42 -3.32 -3.11 3.39
CA HIS A 42 -3.16 -4.10 2.34
C HIS A 42 -3.37 -3.41 1.00
N LEU A 43 -2.38 -3.52 0.13
CA LEU A 43 -2.33 -2.86 -1.15
C LEU A 43 -2.06 -3.90 -2.24
N ARG A 44 -2.49 -3.59 -3.47
CA ARG A 44 -2.23 -4.42 -4.64
C ARG A 44 -1.59 -3.58 -5.72
N SER A 45 -0.44 -3.99 -6.24
CA SER A 45 0.21 -3.34 -7.37
C SER A 45 0.23 -4.31 -8.57
N PRO A 46 -0.33 -3.94 -9.72
CA PRO A 46 -0.15 -4.69 -10.96
C PRO A 46 1.33 -4.78 -11.35
N ASP A 47 2.11 -3.76 -11.02
CA ASP A 47 3.55 -3.68 -11.34
C ASP A 47 4.35 -4.77 -10.61
N PHE A 48 3.81 -5.33 -9.52
CA PHE A 48 4.42 -6.44 -8.78
C PHE A 48 3.77 -7.79 -9.05
N ALA A 49 2.75 -7.89 -9.91
CA ALA A 49 2.00 -9.12 -10.13
C ALA A 49 2.77 -10.21 -10.93
N ASN A 50 4.00 -9.94 -11.38
CA ASN A 50 4.82 -10.85 -12.18
C ASN A 50 6.25 -11.03 -11.63
N LEU A 51 6.53 -10.59 -10.41
CA LEU A 51 7.83 -10.76 -9.76
C LEU A 51 7.88 -12.11 -9.04
N ASP A 52 8.08 -13.17 -9.84
CA ASP A 52 8.68 -14.49 -9.59
C ASP A 52 8.63 -15.08 -8.16
N SER A 53 7.54 -14.84 -7.44
CA SER A 53 7.28 -15.37 -6.11
C SER A 53 5.83 -15.79 -6.02
N SER A 54 5.59 -16.90 -5.31
CA SER A 54 4.33 -17.66 -5.21
C SER A 54 3.09 -16.87 -4.75
N ASP A 55 3.20 -15.55 -4.51
CA ASP A 55 2.08 -14.66 -4.22
C ASP A 55 1.66 -13.93 -5.51
N GLU A 56 0.99 -14.67 -6.41
CA GLU A 56 0.52 -14.31 -7.76
C GLU A 56 -0.36 -13.02 -7.86
N ILE A 57 -0.53 -12.26 -6.79
CA ILE A 57 -1.52 -11.18 -6.70
C ILE A 57 -0.86 -9.79 -6.67
N GLY A 58 0.48 -9.70 -6.54
CA GLY A 58 1.17 -8.40 -6.42
C GLY A 58 0.73 -7.61 -5.18
N SER A 59 0.31 -8.36 -4.14
CA SER A 59 -0.22 -7.82 -2.90
C SER A 59 0.88 -7.62 -1.86
N PHE A 60 0.88 -6.46 -1.21
CA PHE A 60 1.87 -6.12 -0.18
C PHE A 60 1.21 -5.33 0.95
N VAL A 61 1.90 -5.27 2.09
CA VAL A 61 1.44 -4.50 3.26
C VAL A 61 2.29 -3.28 3.49
N MET A 62 1.66 -2.20 3.97
CA MET A 62 2.34 -0.96 4.31
C MET A 62 1.79 -0.37 5.60
N SER A 63 2.67 0.17 6.45
CA SER A 63 2.23 0.85 7.68
C SER A 63 1.46 2.13 7.36
N ASP A 64 0.64 2.61 8.30
CA ASP A 64 -0.01 3.93 8.15
C ASP A 64 1.01 5.05 7.97
N TYR A 65 2.17 4.97 8.65
CA TYR A 65 3.22 5.97 8.57
C TYR A 65 3.81 6.04 7.17
N ASP A 66 4.21 4.91 6.60
CA ASP A 66 4.82 4.87 5.27
C ASP A 66 3.83 5.31 4.21
N LEU A 67 2.59 4.82 4.29
CA LEU A 67 1.55 5.19 3.32
C LEU A 67 1.18 6.66 3.41
N SER A 68 1.18 7.24 4.62
CA SER A 68 0.91 8.67 4.79
C SER A 68 1.94 9.58 4.14
N ARG A 69 3.20 9.14 4.06
CA ARG A 69 4.34 9.92 3.53
C ARG A 69 4.61 9.67 2.05
N ARG A 70 4.41 8.44 1.59
CA ARG A 70 4.81 7.99 0.25
C ARG A 70 3.64 7.81 -0.70
N GLY A 71 2.43 7.72 -0.17
CA GLY A 71 1.21 7.52 -0.93
C GLY A 71 0.51 8.83 -1.26
N GLU A 72 0.04 8.90 -2.49
CA GLU A 72 -0.81 9.95 -3.03
C GLU A 72 -2.06 9.33 -3.67
N ILE A 73 -3.22 9.94 -3.46
CA ILE A 73 -4.46 9.52 -4.13
C ILE A 73 -4.46 10.12 -5.53
N VAL A 74 -4.77 9.29 -6.53
CA VAL A 74 -4.84 9.68 -7.95
C VAL A 74 -6.29 9.81 -8.38
#